data_AF-A0A7K4F2P7-F1
#
_entry.id   AF-A0A7K4F2P7-F1
#
_cell.length_a   1.000
_cell.length_b   1.000
_cell.length_c   1.000
_cell.angle_alpha   90.00
_cell.angle_beta   90.00
_cell.angle_gamma   90.00
#
_symmetry.space_group_name_H-M   'P 1'
#
loop_
_entity.id
_entity.type
_entity.pdbx_description
1 polymer ?
#
loop_
_entity_poly.entity_id
_entity_poly.type
_entity_poly.pdbx_seq_one_letter_code
_entity_poly.pdbx_strand_id
1 'polypeptide(L)'
;VGDGETVVLRAILYLSFIAISGLGAVAFYKLSKKFQNKKKLVSLLGYAVFISVVFLVMPENPDEITAPMNLVNEFRIMSVLGVTSFWVSIGLILGLFWNRFESHKETTPHYN
;
A
#
# COMPACT_ATOMS: atom_id res chain seq x y z
N VAL A 1 -16.74 7.33 16.62
CA VAL A 1 -16.15 7.20 17.97
C VAL A 1 -16.17 5.72 18.30
N GLY A 2 -15.03 5.14 18.64
CA GLY A 2 -14.91 3.72 18.99
C GLY A 2 -14.87 3.53 20.50
N ASP A 3 -15.11 2.31 20.96
CA ASP A 3 -14.99 1.97 22.38
C ASP A 3 -13.55 2.21 22.87
N GLY A 4 -13.41 2.87 24.01
CA GLY A 4 -12.13 3.16 24.65
C GLY A 4 -11.38 1.89 25.03
N GLU A 5 -12.12 0.84 25.41
CA GLU A 5 -11.56 -0.43 25.85
C GLU A 5 -10.87 -1.19 24.70
N THR A 6 -11.28 -0.96 23.46
CA THR A 6 -10.71 -1.65 22.27
C THR A 6 -9.64 -0.83 21.56
N VAL A 7 -9.33 0.39 22.02
CA VAL A 7 -8.35 1.29 21.38
C VAL A 7 -6.97 0.63 21.28
N VAL A 8 -6.51 -0.02 22.35
CA VAL A 8 -5.20 -0.68 22.38
C VAL A 8 -5.14 -1.81 21.35
N LEU A 9 -6.17 -2.65 21.30
CA LEU A 9 -6.26 -3.75 20.35
C LEU A 9 -6.20 -3.24 18.90
N ARG A 10 -7.01 -2.23 18.58
CA ARG A 10 -7.03 -1.60 17.25
C ARG A 10 -5.69 -1.00 16.86
N ALA A 11 -5.01 -0.34 17.80
CA ALA A 11 -3.69 0.21 17.58
C ALA A 11 -2.66 -0.89 17.28
N ILE A 12 -2.68 -1.99 18.05
CA ILE A 12 -1.80 -3.15 17.81
C ILE A 12 -2.10 -3.77 16.44
N LEU A 13 -3.38 -4.00 16.09
CA LEU A 13 -3.75 -4.56 14.79
C LEU A 13 -3.31 -3.65 13.65
N TYR A 14 -3.53 -2.34 13.75
CA TYR A 14 -3.12 -1.37 12.74
C TYR A 14 -1.59 -1.31 12.56
N LEU A 15 -0.85 -1.19 13.66
CA LEU A 15 0.62 -1.15 13.64
C LEU A 15 1.21 -2.48 13.16
N SER A 16 0.64 -3.60 13.57
CA SER A 16 1.07 -4.92 13.09
C SER A 16 0.81 -5.08 11.61
N PHE A 17 -0.35 -4.63 11.10
CA PHE A 17 -0.65 -4.65 9.68
C PHE A 17 0.37 -3.80 8.89
N ILE A 18 0.67 -2.59 9.36
CA ILE A 18 1.69 -1.73 8.75
C ILE A 18 3.05 -2.41 8.78
N ALA A 19 3.46 -3.00 9.90
CA ALA A 19 4.76 -3.66 10.04
C ALA A 19 4.87 -4.86 9.09
N ILE A 20 3.86 -5.75 9.06
CA ILE A 20 3.80 -6.91 8.16
C ILE A 20 3.83 -6.44 6.69
N SER A 21 3.06 -5.39 6.37
CA SER A 21 3.01 -4.82 5.03
C SER A 21 4.36 -4.25 4.59
N GLY A 22 4.98 -3.39 5.42
CA GLY A 22 6.28 -2.79 5.13
C GLY A 22 7.41 -3.83 5.02
N LEU A 23 7.47 -4.79 5.94
CA LEU A 23 8.45 -5.89 5.88
C LEU A 23 8.22 -6.77 4.65
N GLY A 24 6.96 -7.07 4.34
CA GLY A 24 6.57 -7.76 3.12
C GLY A 24 7.06 -7.04 1.88
N ALA A 25 6.80 -5.73 1.76
CA ALA A 25 7.25 -4.93 0.62
C ALA A 25 8.78 -5.00 0.44
N VAL A 26 9.56 -4.92 1.53
CA VAL A 26 11.02 -5.07 1.48
C VAL A 26 11.43 -6.47 1.02
N ALA A 27 10.79 -7.52 1.54
CA ALA A 27 11.07 -8.91 1.16
C ALA A 27 10.78 -9.15 -0.33
N PHE A 28 9.61 -8.74 -0.81
CA PHE A 28 9.23 -8.85 -2.21
C PHE A 28 10.05 -7.94 -3.13
N TYR A 29 10.55 -6.80 -2.64
CA TYR A 29 11.52 -5.99 -3.38
C TYR A 29 12.85 -6.74 -3.56
N LYS A 30 13.41 -7.31 -2.49
CA LYS A 30 14.63 -8.13 -2.57
C LYS A 30 14.44 -9.32 -3.52
N LEU A 31 13.29 -9.98 -3.46
CA LEU A 31 12.92 -11.07 -4.36
C LEU A 31 12.85 -10.60 -5.82
N SER A 32 12.27 -9.42 -6.07
CA SER A 32 12.20 -8.83 -7.42
C SER A 32 13.58 -8.55 -8.02
N LYS A 33 14.57 -8.19 -7.20
CA LYS A 33 15.96 -8.00 -7.66
C LYS A 33 16.64 -9.30 -8.09
N LYS A 34 16.27 -10.43 -7.48
CA LYS A 34 16.79 -11.75 -7.84
C LYS A 34 16.19 -12.28 -9.14
N PHE A 35 15.01 -11.78 -9.53
CA PHE A 35 14.33 -12.16 -10.76
C PHE A 35 14.75 -11.30 -11.96
N GLN A 36 15.07 -11.97 -13.08
CA GLN A 36 15.37 -11.32 -14.35
C GLN A 36 14.09 -11.13 -15.19
N ASN A 37 14.01 -10.03 -15.93
CA ASN A 37 12.93 -9.73 -16.91
C ASN A 37 11.50 -9.83 -16.34
N LYS A 38 10.57 -10.45 -17.08
CA LYS A 38 9.13 -10.53 -16.79
C LYS A 38 8.79 -11.16 -15.43
N LYS A 39 9.74 -11.86 -14.80
CA LYS A 39 9.58 -12.43 -13.45
C LYS A 39 9.58 -11.39 -12.33
N LYS A 40 9.96 -10.13 -12.60
CA LYS A 40 9.76 -9.01 -11.66
C LYS A 40 8.29 -8.74 -11.35
N LEU A 41 7.42 -8.85 -12.37
CA LEU A 41 5.98 -8.65 -12.22
C LEU A 41 5.36 -9.70 -11.28
N VAL A 42 5.91 -10.92 -11.27
CA VAL A 42 5.48 -12.00 -10.36
C VAL A 42 5.70 -11.61 -8.91
N SER A 43 6.79 -10.91 -8.59
CA SER A 43 7.06 -10.44 -7.22
C SER A 43 6.06 -9.38 -6.77
N LEU A 44 5.64 -8.49 -7.69
CA LEU A 44 4.64 -7.47 -7.41
C LEU A 44 3.24 -8.09 -7.21
N LEU A 45 2.84 -9.02 -8.09
CA LEU A 45 1.60 -9.78 -7.94
C LEU A 45 1.60 -10.63 -6.66
N GLY A 46 2.73 -11.26 -6.34
CA GLY A 46 2.89 -12.03 -5.11
C GLY A 46 2.71 -11.17 -3.85
N TYR A 47 3.23 -9.94 -3.85
CA TYR A 47 3.00 -9.00 -2.76
C TYR A 47 1.52 -8.61 -2.64
N ALA A 48 0.85 -8.33 -3.77
CA ALA A 48 -0.58 -8.01 -3.76
C ALA A 48 -1.41 -9.14 -3.14
N VAL A 49 -1.17 -10.39 -3.57
CA VAL A 49 -1.83 -11.58 -3.01
C VAL A 49 -1.50 -11.74 -1.52
N PHE A 50 -0.24 -11.56 -1.13
CA PHE A 50 0.19 -11.66 0.26
C PHE A 50 -0.56 -10.67 1.17
N ILE A 51 -0.66 -9.39 0.76
CA ILE A 51 -1.39 -8.38 1.53
C ILE A 51 -2.88 -8.70 1.60
N SER A 52 -3.49 -9.17 0.51
CA SER A 52 -4.89 -9.61 0.53
C SER A 52 -5.13 -10.74 1.52
N VAL A 53 -4.24 -11.74 1.57
CA VAL A 53 -4.34 -12.84 2.54
C VAL A 53 -4.18 -12.31 3.97
N VAL A 54 -3.20 -11.46 4.23
CA VAL A 54 -2.98 -10.88 5.57
C VAL A 54 -4.21 -10.08 6.02
N PHE A 55 -4.82 -9.31 5.12
CA PHE A 55 -6.04 -8.54 5.41
C PHE A 55 -7.22 -9.43 5.78
N LEU A 56 -7.40 -10.57 5.09
CA LEU A 56 -8.49 -11.51 5.38
C LEU A 56 -8.25 -12.34 6.65
N VAL A 57 -6.99 -12.60 7.01
CA VAL A 57 -6.61 -13.36 8.21
C VAL A 57 -6.62 -12.49 9.47
N MET A 58 -6.44 -11.18 9.33
CA MET A 58 -6.52 -10.23 10.45
C MET A 58 -7.88 -10.31 11.15
N PRO A 59 -7.90 -10.30 12.50
CA PRO A 59 -9.15 -10.30 13.25
C PRO A 59 -10.04 -9.12 12.87
N GLU A 60 -11.34 -9.39 12.74
CA GLU A 60 -12.33 -8.34 12.50
C GLU A 60 -12.42 -7.40 13.71
N ASN A 61 -12.83 -6.15 13.45
CA ASN A 61 -13.04 -5.18 14.51
C ASN A 61 -14.23 -5.61 15.40
N PRO A 62 -14.04 -5.77 16.72
CA PRO A 62 -15.07 -6.30 17.62
C PRO A 62 -16.19 -5.30 17.92
N ASP A 63 -15.96 -4.00 17.73
CA ASP A 63 -17.00 -3.00 18.01
C ASP A 63 -18.14 -3.07 16.99
N GLU A 64 -19.36 -3.04 17.51
CA GLU A 64 -20.58 -3.00 16.73
C GLU A 64 -20.71 -1.69 15.93
N ILE A 65 -21.29 -1.79 14.75
CA ILE A 65 -21.58 -0.64 13.90
C ILE A 65 -22.95 -0.10 14.29
N THR A 66 -22.97 1.01 15.04
CA THR A 66 -24.21 1.65 15.53
C THR A 66 -24.87 2.58 14.50
N ALA A 67 -24.15 2.96 13.44
CA ALA A 67 -24.63 3.87 12.41
C ALA A 67 -25.37 3.13 11.26
N PRO A 68 -26.29 3.79 10.54
CA PRO A 68 -26.99 3.20 9.40
C PRO A 68 -26.02 2.66 8.35
N MET A 69 -26.23 1.41 7.91
CA MET A 69 -25.30 0.73 7.00
C MET A 69 -25.19 1.43 5.64
N ASN A 70 -26.21 2.14 5.17
CA ASN A 70 -26.12 2.92 3.94
C ASN A 70 -25.02 3.99 4.05
N LEU A 71 -25.06 4.79 5.12
CA LEU A 71 -24.06 5.83 5.37
C LEU A 71 -22.65 5.25 5.53
N VAL A 72 -22.53 4.11 6.23
CA VAL A 72 -21.25 3.44 6.45
C VAL A 72 -20.66 2.93 5.14
N ASN A 73 -21.48 2.34 4.27
CA ASN A 73 -21.03 1.84 2.98
C ASN A 73 -20.68 2.97 2.01
N GLU A 74 -21.49 4.03 1.95
CA GLU A 74 -21.17 5.23 1.18
C GLU A 74 -19.84 5.85 1.63
N PHE A 75 -19.63 6.00 2.94
CA PHE A 75 -18.37 6.49 3.50
C PHE A 75 -17.19 5.57 3.16
N ARG A 76 -17.34 4.24 3.26
CA ARG A 76 -16.30 3.26 2.90
C ARG A 76 -15.90 3.39 1.43
N ILE A 77 -16.88 3.44 0.52
CA ILE A 77 -16.64 3.57 -0.91
C ILE A 77 -15.91 4.88 -1.20
N MET A 78 -16.41 6.01 -0.68
CA MET A 78 -15.78 7.31 -0.87
C MET A 78 -14.36 7.37 -0.30
N SER A 79 -14.12 6.74 0.86
CA SER A 79 -12.79 6.64 1.46
C SER A 79 -11.83 5.83 0.61
N VAL A 80 -12.27 4.67 0.08
CA VAL A 80 -11.46 3.85 -0.82
C VAL A 80 -11.11 4.64 -2.08
N LEU A 81 -12.08 5.32 -2.69
CA LEU A 81 -11.86 6.12 -3.89
C LEU A 81 -10.89 7.29 -3.62
N GLY A 82 -11.10 8.03 -2.52
CA GLY A 82 -10.27 9.16 -2.15
C GLY A 82 -8.82 8.77 -1.87
N VAL A 83 -8.61 7.75 -1.02
CA VAL A 83 -7.27 7.27 -0.65
C VAL A 83 -6.56 6.66 -1.86
N THR A 84 -7.26 5.88 -2.69
CA THR A 84 -6.67 5.32 -3.91
C THR A 84 -6.26 6.41 -4.88
N SER A 85 -7.13 7.39 -5.15
CA SER A 85 -6.84 8.54 -6.01
C SER A 85 -5.63 9.32 -5.52
N PHE A 86 -5.55 9.56 -4.20
CA PHE A 86 -4.42 10.25 -3.58
C PHE A 86 -3.09 9.52 -3.84
N TRP A 87 -3.02 8.21 -3.56
CA TRP A 87 -1.79 7.44 -3.76
C TRP A 87 -1.41 7.27 -5.23
N VAL A 88 -2.40 7.08 -6.12
CA VAL A 88 -2.17 7.04 -7.57
C VAL A 88 -1.60 8.38 -8.05
N SER A 89 -2.17 9.50 -7.60
CA SER A 89 -1.69 10.84 -7.95
C SER A 89 -0.25 11.06 -7.50
N ILE A 90 0.08 10.69 -6.26
CA ILE A 90 1.46 10.75 -5.75
C ILE A 90 2.39 9.90 -6.62
N GLY A 91 2.02 8.65 -6.92
CA GLY A 91 2.83 7.76 -7.74
C GLY A 91 3.08 8.31 -9.15
N LEU A 92 2.06 8.88 -9.78
CA LEU A 92 2.17 9.50 -11.10
C LEU A 92 3.04 10.75 -11.07
N ILE A 93 2.78 11.69 -10.16
CA ILE A 93 3.51 12.96 -10.08
C ILE A 93 4.99 12.69 -9.78
N LEU A 94 5.30 11.86 -8.77
CA LEU A 94 6.68 11.52 -8.42
C LEU A 94 7.36 10.71 -9.51
N GLY A 95 6.65 9.78 -10.16
CA GLY A 95 7.18 9.00 -11.27
C GLY A 95 7.52 9.87 -12.49
N LEU A 96 6.66 10.84 -12.83
CA LEU A 96 6.92 11.81 -13.90
C LEU A 96 8.09 12.71 -13.57
N PHE A 97 8.19 13.22 -12.34
CA PHE A 97 9.35 14.00 -11.91
C PHE A 97 10.64 13.17 -11.97
N TRP A 98 10.61 11.94 -11.48
CA TRP A 98 11.77 11.05 -11.52
C TRP A 98 12.27 10.85 -12.96
N ASN A 99 11.37 10.49 -13.89
CA ASN A 99 11.72 10.33 -15.30
C ASN A 99 12.31 11.62 -15.92
N ARG A 100 11.73 12.79 -15.58
CA ARG A 100 12.20 14.09 -16.08
C ARG A 100 13.61 14.44 -15.57
N PHE A 101 13.90 14.19 -14.30
CA PHE A 101 15.20 14.53 -13.69
C PHE A 101 16.28 13.48 -13.98
N GLU A 102 15.93 12.21 -14.10
CA GLU A 102 16.87 11.14 -14.48
C GLU A 102 17.34 11.32 -15.93
N SER A 103 16.42 11.71 -16.84
CA SER A 103 16.76 12.02 -18.23
C SER A 103 17.77 13.17 -18.40
N HIS A 104 17.93 14.05 -17.41
CA HIS A 104 18.95 15.12 -17.43
C HIS A 104 20.36 14.66 -17.04
N LYS A 105 20.51 13.47 -16.45
CA LYS A 105 21.83 12.93 -16.07
C LYS A 105 22.53 12.20 -17.22
N GLU A 106 21.80 11.78 -18.26
CA GLU A 106 22.38 11.06 -19.40
C GLU A 106 22.94 11.96 -20.51
N THR A 107 22.79 13.28 -20.42
CA THR A 107 23.18 14.21 -21.50
C THR A 107 24.53 14.91 -21.32
N THR A 108 25.37 14.56 -20.33
CA THR A 108 26.77 15.03 -20.32
C THR A 108 27.61 14.14 -21.24
N PRO A 109 28.00 14.59 -22.44
CA PRO A 109 28.86 13.80 -23.32
C PRO A 109 30.27 13.81 -22.73
N HIS A 110 30.82 12.63 -22.47
CA HIS A 110 32.26 12.48 -22.27
C HIS A 110 32.94 12.74 -23.62
N TYR A 111 33.45 13.95 -23.81
CA TYR A 111 34.45 14.21 -24.85
C TYR A 111 35.81 13.70 -24.31
N ASN A 112 36.32 12.63 -24.91
CA ASN A 112 37.74 12.25 -24.85
C ASN A 112 38.49 12.93 -25.99
#